data_AF-B3ECW3-F1
#
_entry.id   AF-B3ECW3-F1
#
_cell.length_a   1.000
_cell.length_b   1.000
_cell.length_c   1.000
_cell.angle_alpha   90.00
_cell.angle_beta   90.00
_cell.angle_gamma   90.00
#
_symmetry.space_group_name_H-M   'P 1'
#
loop_
_entity.id
_entity.type
_entity.pdbx_description
1 polymer ?
#
loop_
_entity_poly.entity_id
_entity_poly.type
_entity_poly.pdbx_seq_one_letter_code
_entity_poly.pdbx_strand_id
1 'polypeptide(L)'
;MSLMKKVFRRTAVICLLLLCHAICFGVSFSSLTAEQCDALLINDFYPQYACPGDTLKLEIKAVTSPYFFPMAETAADVRTEWQVVPETGITIDQKRGQLVVGRDVQDGTLYTISAKIRKKGNVRDNTLYVYTKKANPLAGYWREVGGNIEELIIKPDRTFSVTAIPFEIRKDYWGTVSCDLQAGSITFTAEHGNTVPKDIDLNGSFRFDDEGRLVLEGIYFGTLIPGDSFKQKYIFKKTGR
;
A
#
# COMPACT_ATOMS: atom_id res chain seq x y z
N MET A 1 51.81 10.93 10.44
CA MET A 1 50.43 11.49 10.34
C MET A 1 49.98 11.82 8.90
N SER A 2 50.50 11.13 7.87
CA SER A 2 50.22 11.45 6.45
C SER A 2 49.67 10.25 5.63
N LEU A 3 49.94 9.00 6.05
CA LEU A 3 49.42 7.81 5.35
C LEU A 3 47.94 7.49 5.65
N MET A 4 47.46 7.73 6.87
CA MET A 4 46.07 7.39 7.27
C MET A 4 45.00 8.26 6.57
N LYS A 5 45.32 9.49 6.14
CA LYS A 5 44.37 10.35 5.40
C LYS A 5 44.17 9.93 3.94
N LYS A 6 45.12 9.21 3.33
CA LYS A 6 45.02 8.73 1.94
C LYS A 6 44.19 7.45 1.80
N VAL A 7 44.20 6.58 2.80
CA VAL A 7 43.40 5.34 2.80
C VAL A 7 41.92 5.65 3.01
N PHE A 8 41.59 6.56 3.94
CA PHE A 8 40.19 6.96 4.19
C PHE A 8 39.52 7.65 2.99
N ARG A 9 40.28 8.40 2.18
CA ARG A 9 39.75 9.02 0.95
C ARG A 9 39.49 8.03 -0.18
N ARG A 10 40.16 6.87 -0.22
CA ARG A 10 39.91 5.85 -1.25
C ARG A 10 38.73 4.94 -0.89
N THR A 11 38.54 4.64 0.38
CA THR A 11 37.39 3.82 0.83
C THR A 11 36.07 4.59 0.78
N ALA A 12 36.09 5.89 1.08
CA ALA A 12 34.89 6.74 0.98
C ALA A 12 34.43 6.93 -0.48
N VAL A 13 35.36 7.00 -1.46
CA VAL A 13 35.00 7.12 -2.88
C VAL A 13 34.47 5.80 -3.45
N ILE A 14 34.94 4.65 -2.94
CA ILE A 14 34.43 3.33 -3.36
C ILE A 14 33.04 3.04 -2.75
N CYS A 15 32.78 3.44 -1.50
CA CYS A 15 31.42 3.36 -0.94
C CYS A 15 30.45 4.35 -1.60
N LEU A 16 30.92 5.55 -1.99
CA LEU A 16 30.08 6.51 -2.72
C LEU A 16 29.79 6.06 -4.16
N LEU A 17 30.69 5.31 -4.81
CA LEU A 17 30.45 4.72 -6.13
C LEU A 17 29.55 3.48 -6.09
N LEU A 18 29.50 2.75 -4.99
CA LEU A 18 28.54 1.65 -4.76
C LEU A 18 27.15 2.17 -4.33
N LEU A 19 27.06 3.32 -3.66
CA LEU A 19 25.77 3.99 -3.40
C LEU A 19 25.25 4.83 -4.59
N CYS A 20 26.13 5.32 -5.48
CA CYS A 20 25.72 6.11 -6.64
C CYS A 20 25.31 5.29 -7.88
N HIS A 21 25.20 3.96 -7.81
CA HIS A 21 24.63 3.15 -8.89
C HIS A 21 23.12 2.87 -8.73
N ALA A 22 22.47 3.39 -7.70
CA ALA A 22 21.01 3.47 -7.63
C ALA A 22 20.44 4.63 -8.48
N ILE A 23 21.11 4.98 -9.58
CA ILE A 23 20.60 5.93 -10.58
C ILE A 23 19.69 5.13 -11.50
N CYS A 24 18.37 5.30 -11.34
CA CYS A 24 17.31 5.20 -12.36
C CYS A 24 17.42 4.21 -13.54
N PHE A 25 18.09 3.07 -13.42
CA PHE A 25 18.11 2.04 -14.46
C PHE A 25 17.27 0.87 -13.97
N GLY A 26 16.09 0.70 -14.57
CA GLY A 26 15.31 -0.52 -14.42
C GLY A 26 16.17 -1.74 -14.76
N VAL A 27 15.90 -2.88 -14.13
CA VAL A 27 16.58 -4.13 -14.49
C VAL A 27 16.11 -4.56 -15.87
N SER A 28 17.06 -4.77 -16.79
CA SER A 28 16.73 -5.30 -18.11
C SER A 28 16.14 -6.70 -17.94
N PHE A 29 15.08 -7.02 -18.69
CA PHE A 29 14.54 -8.38 -18.68
C PHE A 29 15.56 -9.43 -19.08
N SER A 30 16.54 -9.09 -19.94
CA SER A 30 17.59 -10.04 -20.33
C SER A 30 18.53 -10.43 -19.18
N SER A 31 18.54 -9.66 -18.10
CA SER A 31 19.28 -9.97 -16.88
C SER A 31 18.47 -10.71 -15.81
N LEU A 32 17.16 -10.91 -16.01
CA LEU A 32 16.33 -11.60 -15.03
C LEU A 32 16.51 -13.12 -15.12
N THR A 33 16.63 -13.76 -13.96
CA THR A 33 16.62 -15.22 -13.86
C THR A 33 15.24 -15.79 -14.19
N ALA A 34 15.14 -17.11 -14.36
CA ALA A 34 13.85 -17.77 -14.55
C ALA A 34 12.89 -17.51 -13.37
N GLU A 35 13.41 -17.67 -12.15
CA GLU A 35 12.69 -17.40 -10.89
C GLU A 35 12.22 -15.94 -10.79
N GLN A 36 13.07 -14.97 -11.15
CA GLN A 36 12.70 -13.56 -11.15
C GLN A 36 11.61 -13.23 -12.18
N CYS A 37 11.59 -13.95 -13.32
CA CYS A 37 10.49 -13.83 -14.27
C CYS A 37 9.18 -14.40 -13.73
N ASP A 38 9.27 -15.42 -12.87
CA ASP A 38 8.10 -16.05 -12.26
C ASP A 38 7.55 -15.21 -11.10
N ALA A 39 8.40 -14.43 -10.44
CA ALA A 39 8.05 -13.48 -9.40
C ALA A 39 7.74 -12.05 -9.90
N LEU A 40 7.45 -11.87 -11.19
CA LEU A 40 7.06 -10.55 -11.72
C LEU A 40 5.68 -10.12 -11.24
N LEU A 41 5.52 -8.83 -10.97
CA LEU A 41 4.32 -8.21 -10.44
C LEU A 41 3.87 -7.05 -11.33
N ILE A 42 2.56 -6.74 -11.30
CA ILE A 42 2.04 -5.48 -11.81
C ILE A 42 1.98 -4.51 -10.63
N ASN A 43 2.83 -3.49 -10.64
CA ASN A 43 3.04 -2.50 -9.58
C ASN A 43 3.51 -3.05 -8.23
N ASP A 44 2.78 -4.00 -7.64
CA ASP A 44 2.96 -4.49 -6.26
C ASP A 44 2.09 -5.77 -6.08
N PHE A 45 2.21 -6.47 -4.94
CA PHE A 45 1.46 -7.70 -4.63
C PHE A 45 -0.03 -7.52 -4.30
N TYR A 46 -0.43 -6.33 -3.88
CA TYR A 46 -1.74 -5.95 -3.42
C TYR A 46 -2.60 -5.38 -4.56
N PRO A 47 -3.94 -5.45 -4.39
CA PRO A 47 -4.85 -4.74 -5.24
C PRO A 47 -4.51 -3.25 -5.36
N GLN A 48 -4.70 -2.72 -6.55
CA GLN A 48 -4.61 -1.32 -6.87
C GLN A 48 -5.93 -0.63 -6.55
N TYR A 49 -5.88 0.65 -6.23
CA TYR A 49 -7.07 1.45 -5.92
C TYR A 49 -7.06 2.74 -6.71
N ALA A 50 -8.22 3.13 -7.23
CA ALA A 50 -8.39 4.40 -7.95
C ALA A 50 -9.78 5.00 -7.74
N CYS A 51 -9.86 6.32 -7.83
CA CYS A 51 -11.11 7.04 -7.99
C CYS A 51 -11.48 7.17 -9.48
N PRO A 52 -12.77 7.35 -9.81
CA PRO A 52 -13.19 7.75 -11.15
C PRO A 52 -12.44 9.00 -11.62
N GLY A 53 -11.84 8.95 -12.81
CA GLY A 53 -11.01 10.02 -13.37
C GLY A 53 -9.51 9.92 -13.04
N ASP A 54 -9.09 9.00 -12.17
CA ASP A 54 -7.67 8.81 -11.87
C ASP A 54 -6.92 8.19 -13.05
N THR A 55 -5.61 8.49 -13.11
CA THR A 55 -4.66 7.84 -14.01
C THR A 55 -3.62 7.08 -13.20
N LEU A 56 -3.51 5.79 -13.48
CA LEU A 56 -2.55 4.87 -12.87
C LEU A 56 -1.41 4.61 -13.85
N LYS A 57 -0.18 4.69 -13.36
CA LYS A 57 0.98 4.15 -14.08
C LYS A 57 1.11 2.67 -13.72
N LEU A 58 1.10 1.82 -14.74
CA LEU A 58 1.36 0.40 -14.63
C LEU A 58 2.80 0.11 -14.99
N GLU A 59 3.46 -0.65 -14.13
CA GLU A 59 4.83 -1.09 -14.27
C GLU A 59 4.92 -2.57 -13.96
N ILE A 60 5.81 -3.25 -14.66
CA ILE A 60 6.20 -4.59 -14.25
C ILE A 60 7.37 -4.45 -13.32
N LYS A 61 7.28 -5.07 -12.14
CA LYS A 61 8.37 -5.09 -11.18
C LYS A 61 8.87 -6.50 -10.96
N ALA A 62 10.18 -6.61 -10.78
CA ALA A 62 10.83 -7.84 -10.36
C ALA A 62 11.17 -7.75 -8.88
N VAL A 63 10.90 -8.83 -8.16
CA VAL A 63 11.42 -9.05 -6.82
C VAL A 63 12.92 -9.33 -6.93
N THR A 64 13.74 -8.42 -6.41
CA THR A 64 15.21 -8.54 -6.48
C THR A 64 15.82 -9.09 -5.20
N SER A 65 15.08 -9.10 -4.09
CA SER A 65 15.53 -9.68 -2.83
C SER A 65 14.35 -10.30 -2.07
N PRO A 66 14.13 -11.63 -2.19
CA PRO A 66 13.04 -12.30 -1.48
C PRO A 66 13.38 -12.60 -0.01
N TYR A 67 14.63 -12.40 0.41
CA TYR A 67 15.12 -12.77 1.74
C TYR A 67 15.13 -11.62 2.76
N PHE A 68 14.87 -10.39 2.31
CA PHE A 68 14.77 -9.20 3.15
C PHE A 68 13.37 -8.61 3.01
N PHE A 69 12.75 -8.27 4.14
CA PHE A 69 11.45 -7.59 4.18
C PHE A 69 11.64 -6.09 4.50
N PRO A 70 10.91 -5.18 3.84
CA PRO A 70 10.09 -5.40 2.64
C PRO A 70 10.91 -5.96 1.48
N MET A 71 10.28 -6.84 0.69
CA MET A 71 10.90 -7.40 -0.52
C MET A 71 11.30 -6.24 -1.44
N ALA A 72 12.58 -6.17 -1.79
CA ALA A 72 13.05 -5.15 -2.70
C ALA A 72 12.48 -5.44 -4.10
N GLU A 73 11.84 -4.43 -4.69
CA GLU A 73 11.29 -4.49 -6.02
C GLU A 73 11.99 -3.47 -6.92
N THR A 74 12.22 -3.83 -8.17
CA THR A 74 12.76 -2.92 -9.17
C THR A 74 11.92 -3.00 -10.44
N ALA A 75 11.68 -1.85 -11.07
CA ALA A 75 11.04 -1.80 -12.38
C ALA A 75 11.83 -2.66 -13.38
N ALA A 76 11.13 -3.57 -14.04
CA ALA A 76 11.66 -4.43 -15.07
C ALA A 76 11.34 -3.81 -16.44
N ASP A 77 12.37 -3.59 -17.26
CA ASP A 77 12.16 -3.17 -18.64
C ASP A 77 11.75 -4.37 -19.50
N VAL A 78 10.43 -4.55 -19.64
CA VAL A 78 9.81 -5.63 -20.39
C VAL A 78 8.83 -5.11 -21.42
N ARG A 79 8.82 -5.78 -22.58
CA ARG A 79 7.75 -5.59 -23.54
C ARG A 79 6.49 -6.32 -23.06
N THR A 80 5.51 -5.52 -22.67
CA THR A 80 4.24 -5.98 -22.12
C THR A 80 3.08 -5.66 -23.05
N GLU A 81 2.15 -6.58 -23.17
CA GLU A 81 0.81 -6.32 -23.70
C GLU A 81 -0.16 -6.31 -22.51
N TRP A 82 -0.86 -5.20 -22.34
CA TRP A 82 -1.78 -5.03 -21.23
C TRP A 82 -3.20 -5.35 -21.65
N GLN A 83 -3.96 -5.93 -20.73
CA GLN A 83 -5.39 -6.15 -20.88
C GLN A 83 -6.09 -5.75 -19.59
N VAL A 84 -7.34 -5.30 -19.69
CA VAL A 84 -8.18 -4.99 -18.54
C VAL A 84 -9.56 -5.61 -18.75
N VAL A 85 -10.09 -6.29 -17.75
CA VAL A 85 -11.41 -6.92 -17.80
C VAL A 85 -12.24 -6.45 -16.60
N PRO A 86 -13.46 -5.93 -16.78
CA PRO A 86 -14.08 -5.61 -18.07
C PRO A 86 -13.38 -4.42 -18.77
N GLU A 87 -13.54 -4.29 -20.09
CA GLU A 87 -12.95 -3.15 -20.84
C GLU A 87 -13.80 -1.86 -20.74
N THR A 88 -14.99 -1.94 -20.13
CA THR A 88 -15.94 -0.82 -20.09
C THR A 88 -15.50 0.24 -19.08
N GLY A 89 -15.59 1.52 -19.48
CA GLY A 89 -15.30 2.66 -18.60
C GLY A 89 -13.82 2.83 -18.26
N ILE A 90 -12.91 2.11 -18.92
CA ILE A 90 -11.48 2.16 -18.64
C ILE A 90 -10.70 2.17 -19.95
N THR A 91 -9.57 2.87 -19.97
CA THR A 91 -8.68 2.89 -21.14
C THR A 91 -7.24 2.67 -20.71
N ILE A 92 -6.45 2.09 -21.59
CA ILE A 92 -5.03 1.84 -21.33
C ILE A 92 -4.17 2.20 -22.54
N ASP A 93 -3.21 3.10 -22.33
CA ASP A 93 -2.13 3.34 -23.29
C ASP A 93 -1.13 2.18 -23.20
N GLN A 94 -1.19 1.29 -24.19
CA GLN A 94 -0.32 0.12 -24.28
C GLN A 94 1.18 0.45 -24.31
N LYS A 95 1.57 1.60 -24.88
CA LYS A 95 2.98 1.99 -25.00
C LYS A 95 3.50 2.57 -23.70
N ARG A 96 2.65 3.33 -23.00
CA ARG A 96 3.03 4.02 -21.76
C ARG A 96 2.66 3.24 -20.51
N GLY A 97 1.86 2.18 -20.59
CA GLY A 97 1.28 1.54 -19.41
C GLY A 97 0.49 2.53 -18.56
N GLN A 98 -0.24 3.46 -19.18
CA GLN A 98 -1.08 4.42 -18.46
C GLN A 98 -2.53 3.98 -18.54
N LEU A 99 -3.09 3.60 -17.41
CA LEU A 99 -4.48 3.19 -17.27
C LEU A 99 -5.28 4.37 -16.74
N VAL A 100 -6.37 4.74 -17.41
CA VAL A 100 -7.26 5.84 -17.03
C VAL A 100 -8.62 5.26 -16.69
N VAL A 101 -9.08 5.52 -15.47
CA VAL A 101 -10.43 5.17 -15.02
C VAL A 101 -11.39 6.27 -15.48
N GLY A 102 -12.44 5.88 -16.19
CA GLY A 102 -13.50 6.80 -16.62
C GLY A 102 -14.17 7.50 -15.45
N ARG A 103 -14.66 8.72 -15.68
CA ARG A 103 -15.31 9.54 -14.62
C ARG A 103 -16.68 9.01 -14.20
N ASP A 104 -17.27 8.16 -15.02
CA ASP A 104 -18.59 7.55 -14.88
C ASP A 104 -18.53 6.12 -14.33
N VAL A 105 -17.33 5.57 -14.11
CA VAL A 105 -17.15 4.26 -13.48
C VAL A 105 -17.72 4.29 -12.07
N GLN A 106 -18.53 3.29 -11.75
CA GLN A 106 -19.24 3.22 -10.49
C GLN A 106 -18.32 2.78 -9.35
N ASP A 107 -18.63 3.27 -8.14
CA ASP A 107 -18.04 2.77 -6.89
C ASP A 107 -18.19 1.25 -6.76
N GLY A 108 -17.14 0.58 -6.25
CA GLY A 108 -17.11 -0.86 -6.09
C GLY A 108 -16.85 -1.65 -7.37
N THR A 109 -16.64 -0.98 -8.52
CA THR A 109 -16.29 -1.68 -9.76
C THR A 109 -14.92 -2.34 -9.63
N LEU A 110 -14.86 -3.63 -9.99
CA LEU A 110 -13.63 -4.42 -10.00
C LEU A 110 -13.14 -4.63 -11.42
N TYR A 111 -11.85 -4.41 -11.63
CA TYR A 111 -11.15 -4.76 -12.85
C TYR A 111 -10.03 -5.76 -12.56
N THR A 112 -9.84 -6.72 -13.46
CA THR A 112 -8.62 -7.52 -13.55
C THR A 112 -7.69 -6.88 -14.59
N ILE A 113 -6.52 -6.44 -14.16
CA ILE A 113 -5.45 -5.95 -15.02
C ILE A 113 -4.51 -7.12 -15.30
N SER A 114 -4.32 -7.45 -16.57
CA SER A 114 -3.43 -8.52 -17.00
C SER A 114 -2.26 -7.97 -17.81
N ALA A 115 -1.08 -8.55 -17.62
CA ALA A 115 0.14 -8.23 -18.33
C ALA A 115 0.71 -9.49 -18.98
N LYS A 116 0.66 -9.56 -20.31
CA LYS A 116 1.31 -10.62 -21.07
C LYS A 116 2.73 -10.20 -21.45
N ILE A 117 3.70 -10.98 -20.97
CA ILE A 117 5.13 -10.66 -21.15
C ILE A 117 5.67 -11.46 -22.35
N ARG A 118 5.91 -10.75 -23.48
CA ARG A 118 6.13 -11.36 -24.81
C ARG A 118 7.27 -12.37 -24.91
N LYS A 119 8.29 -12.30 -24.05
CA LYS A 119 9.49 -13.15 -24.16
C LYS A 119 9.35 -14.52 -23.47
N LYS A 120 8.28 -14.73 -22.69
CA LYS A 120 7.98 -16.02 -22.03
C LYS A 120 6.51 -16.46 -22.10
N GLY A 121 5.59 -15.58 -22.49
CA GLY A 121 4.17 -15.90 -22.51
C GLY A 121 3.50 -15.91 -21.13
N ASN A 122 4.25 -15.59 -20.06
CA ASN A 122 3.70 -15.43 -18.72
C ASN A 122 2.67 -14.30 -18.72
N VAL A 123 1.51 -14.59 -18.14
CA VAL A 123 0.47 -13.59 -17.82
C VAL A 123 0.56 -13.32 -16.32
N ARG A 124 0.50 -12.04 -15.95
CA ARG A 124 0.38 -11.60 -14.56
C ARG A 124 -0.89 -10.82 -14.41
N ASP A 125 -1.58 -11.06 -13.31
CA ASP A 125 -2.85 -10.41 -13.00
C ASP A 125 -2.71 -9.59 -11.72
N ASN A 126 -3.38 -8.45 -11.69
CA ASN A 126 -3.62 -7.69 -10.46
C ASN A 126 -5.06 -7.15 -10.50
N THR A 127 -5.65 -6.94 -9.34
CA THR A 127 -7.00 -6.38 -9.20
C THR A 127 -6.91 -4.87 -9.06
N LEU A 128 -7.80 -4.15 -9.74
CA LEU A 128 -8.06 -2.74 -9.52
C LEU A 128 -9.48 -2.56 -8.96
N TYR A 129 -9.57 -1.99 -7.77
CA TYR A 129 -10.82 -1.63 -7.11
C TYR A 129 -11.09 -0.13 -7.29
N VAL A 130 -12.18 0.21 -7.96
CA VAL A 130 -12.61 1.60 -8.12
C VAL A 130 -13.49 1.99 -6.95
N TYR A 131 -13.18 3.13 -6.32
CA TYR A 131 -13.93 3.64 -5.18
C TYR A 131 -14.13 5.14 -5.27
N THR A 132 -15.13 5.64 -4.57
CA THR A 132 -15.37 7.07 -4.41
C THR A 132 -15.15 7.46 -2.96
N LYS A 133 -14.56 8.64 -2.74
CA LYS A 133 -14.42 9.21 -1.39
C LYS A 133 -15.76 9.43 -0.70
N LYS A 134 -16.85 9.57 -1.45
CA LYS A 134 -18.21 9.70 -0.91
C LYS A 134 -18.72 8.37 -0.33
N ALA A 135 -18.53 7.26 -1.04
CA ALA A 135 -18.98 5.95 -0.57
C ALA A 135 -18.03 5.33 0.46
N ASN A 136 -16.73 5.65 0.40
CA ASN A 136 -15.76 5.21 1.39
C ASN A 136 -14.89 6.40 1.89
N PRO A 137 -15.45 7.29 2.73
CA PRO A 137 -14.73 8.45 3.24
C PRO A 137 -13.63 8.08 4.24
N LEU A 138 -13.73 6.89 4.85
CA LEU A 138 -12.76 6.35 5.80
C LEU A 138 -11.49 5.86 5.13
N ALA A 139 -11.51 5.55 3.83
CA ALA A 139 -10.34 5.09 3.11
C ALA A 139 -9.19 6.10 3.21
N GLY A 140 -8.03 5.63 3.68
CA GLY A 140 -6.83 6.44 3.86
C GLY A 140 -5.88 5.92 4.91
N TYR A 141 -4.78 6.66 5.05
CA TYR A 141 -3.80 6.50 6.11
C TYR A 141 -4.11 7.50 7.19
N TRP A 142 -4.14 7.04 8.43
CA TRP A 142 -4.56 7.79 9.59
C TRP A 142 -3.50 7.65 10.68
N ARG A 143 -3.20 8.75 11.36
CA ARG A 143 -2.34 8.75 12.55
C ARG A 143 -3.07 9.39 13.72
N GLU A 144 -3.00 8.76 14.87
CA GLU A 144 -3.62 9.28 16.09
C GLU A 144 -3.00 10.63 16.47
N VAL A 145 -3.83 11.56 16.90
CA VAL A 145 -3.42 12.87 17.40
C VAL A 145 -3.17 12.74 18.90
N GLY A 146 -1.90 12.83 19.30
CA GLY A 146 -1.51 12.81 20.72
C GLY A 146 -1.62 11.44 21.40
N GLY A 147 -1.57 10.35 20.63
CA GLY A 147 -1.58 8.99 21.16
C GLY A 147 -0.56 8.09 20.49
N ASN A 148 -0.81 6.78 20.55
CA ASN A 148 0.17 5.73 20.30
C ASN A 148 -0.07 4.97 18.99
N ILE A 149 -1.20 5.18 18.33
CA ILE A 149 -1.47 4.55 17.03
C ILE A 149 -0.83 5.40 15.94
N GLU A 150 0.34 4.97 15.51
CA GLU A 150 1.11 5.62 14.45
C GLU A 150 0.52 5.40 13.05
N GLU A 151 -0.10 4.24 12.81
CA GLU A 151 -0.74 3.89 11.55
C GLU A 151 -2.06 3.16 11.79
N LEU A 152 -3.18 3.80 11.44
CA LEU A 152 -4.44 3.16 11.12
C LEU A 152 -4.64 3.29 9.61
N ILE A 153 -4.62 2.17 8.90
CA ILE A 153 -4.80 2.16 7.44
C ILE A 153 -6.16 1.55 7.19
N ILE A 154 -7.06 2.28 6.54
CA ILE A 154 -8.33 1.76 6.05
C ILE A 154 -8.26 1.79 4.53
N LYS A 155 -8.35 0.63 3.90
CA LYS A 155 -8.28 0.52 2.44
C LYS A 155 -9.67 0.66 1.81
N PRO A 156 -9.73 1.02 0.52
CA PRO A 156 -11.00 1.11 -0.21
C PRO A 156 -11.82 -0.18 -0.22
N ASP A 157 -11.16 -1.34 -0.20
CA ASP A 157 -11.78 -2.68 -0.13
C ASP A 157 -12.33 -3.06 1.25
N ARG A 158 -12.41 -2.10 2.18
CA ARG A 158 -12.90 -2.29 3.56
C ARG A 158 -12.00 -3.19 4.42
N THR A 159 -10.76 -3.41 4.02
CA THR A 159 -9.76 -3.95 4.95
C THR A 159 -9.13 -2.84 5.77
N PHE A 160 -8.63 -3.18 6.96
CA PHE A 160 -7.87 -2.25 7.79
C PHE A 160 -6.64 -2.91 8.41
N SER A 161 -5.69 -2.08 8.86
CA SER A 161 -4.61 -2.51 9.75
C SER A 161 -4.27 -1.44 10.77
N VAL A 162 -3.83 -1.88 11.94
CA VAL A 162 -3.36 -1.02 13.04
C VAL A 162 -1.90 -1.32 13.34
N THR A 163 -1.12 -0.26 13.54
CA THR A 163 0.28 -0.32 13.96
C THR A 163 0.57 0.81 14.96
N ALA A 164 1.01 0.45 16.15
CA ALA A 164 1.47 1.38 17.19
C ALA A 164 2.97 1.68 17.06
N ILE A 165 3.79 0.68 16.76
CA ILE A 165 5.24 0.82 16.56
C ILE A 165 5.61 0.40 15.14
N PRO A 166 5.74 1.36 14.19
CA PRO A 166 6.08 1.06 12.81
C PRO A 166 7.52 0.54 12.71
N PHE A 167 7.69 -0.61 12.07
CA PHE A 167 8.99 -1.17 11.72
C PHE A 167 8.83 -2.00 10.45
N GLU A 168 9.54 -1.62 9.38
CA GLU A 168 9.42 -2.25 8.06
C GLU A 168 7.95 -2.37 7.61
N ILE A 169 7.46 -3.59 7.37
CA ILE A 169 6.07 -3.89 6.96
C ILE A 169 5.19 -4.38 8.12
N ARG A 170 5.70 -4.30 9.36
CA ARG A 170 4.99 -4.82 10.54
C ARG A 170 3.66 -4.11 10.73
N LYS A 171 2.63 -4.91 11.02
CA LYS A 171 1.32 -4.50 11.51
C LYS A 171 1.07 -5.19 12.84
N ASP A 172 0.43 -4.55 13.80
CA ASP A 172 0.03 -5.24 15.04
C ASP A 172 -1.10 -6.22 14.72
N TYR A 173 -2.16 -5.75 14.07
CA TYR A 173 -3.24 -6.58 13.57
C TYR A 173 -4.01 -5.96 12.40
N TRP A 174 -4.84 -6.77 11.74
CA TRP A 174 -5.61 -6.38 10.58
C TRP A 174 -6.88 -7.24 10.44
N GLY A 175 -7.78 -6.79 9.57
CA GLY A 175 -8.99 -7.50 9.22
C GLY A 175 -9.91 -6.59 8.42
N THR A 176 -11.21 -6.64 8.71
CA THR A 176 -12.24 -5.90 7.96
C THR A 176 -12.89 -4.80 8.78
N VAL A 177 -13.42 -3.78 8.10
CA VAL A 177 -14.19 -2.69 8.70
C VAL A 177 -15.54 -2.55 8.00
N SER A 178 -16.61 -2.48 8.79
CA SER A 178 -17.96 -2.17 8.32
C SER A 178 -18.45 -0.88 8.98
N CYS A 179 -19.26 -0.11 8.26
CA CYS A 179 -19.81 1.13 8.80
C CYS A 179 -21.17 1.45 8.18
N ASP A 180 -22.03 2.08 8.97
CA ASP A 180 -23.22 2.77 8.48
C ASP A 180 -22.89 4.27 8.42
N LEU A 181 -22.78 4.81 7.21
CA LEU A 181 -22.43 6.22 7.00
C LEU A 181 -23.52 7.19 7.49
N GLN A 182 -24.77 6.74 7.55
CA GLN A 182 -25.90 7.57 7.97
C GLN A 182 -26.06 7.55 9.49
N ALA A 183 -25.94 6.38 10.11
CA ALA A 183 -26.00 6.24 11.56
C ALA A 183 -24.69 6.64 12.25
N GLY A 184 -23.58 6.70 11.51
CA GLY A 184 -22.25 6.96 12.06
C GLY A 184 -21.71 5.80 12.89
N SER A 185 -22.21 4.58 12.69
CA SER A 185 -21.72 3.39 13.38
C SER A 185 -20.55 2.75 12.62
N ILE A 186 -19.63 2.12 13.34
CA ILE A 186 -18.47 1.45 12.79
C ILE A 186 -18.11 0.23 13.63
N THR A 187 -17.73 -0.85 12.95
CA THR A 187 -17.22 -2.07 13.55
C THR A 187 -15.98 -2.50 12.81
N PHE A 188 -14.88 -2.67 13.53
CA PHE A 188 -13.70 -3.37 13.04
C PHE A 188 -13.73 -4.83 13.51
N THR A 189 -13.36 -5.74 12.63
CA THR A 189 -13.22 -7.17 12.94
C THR A 189 -11.76 -7.53 12.77
N ALA A 190 -11.05 -7.76 13.88
CA ALA A 190 -9.69 -8.27 13.83
C ALA A 190 -9.71 -9.75 13.41
N GLU A 191 -9.06 -10.06 12.29
CA GLU A 191 -9.05 -11.41 11.71
C GLU A 191 -7.68 -12.08 11.92
N HIS A 192 -6.63 -11.27 11.89
CA HIS A 192 -5.25 -11.72 11.99
C HIS A 192 -4.38 -10.65 12.67
N GLY A 193 -3.20 -11.04 13.15
CA GLY A 193 -2.24 -10.09 13.67
C GLY A 193 -0.95 -10.72 14.13
N ASN A 194 0.10 -9.91 14.20
CA ASN A 194 1.33 -10.26 14.91
C ASN A 194 1.14 -10.11 16.42
N THR A 195 0.28 -9.19 16.85
CA THR A 195 -0.03 -8.91 18.26
C THR A 195 -1.45 -8.36 18.34
N VAL A 196 -2.44 -9.24 18.44
CA VAL A 196 -3.84 -8.87 18.71
C VAL A 196 -4.03 -8.76 20.23
N PRO A 197 -4.31 -7.57 20.79
CA PRO A 197 -4.57 -7.46 22.22
C PRO A 197 -5.83 -8.23 22.63
N LYS A 198 -5.87 -8.76 23.86
CA LYS A 198 -7.03 -9.51 24.37
C LYS A 198 -8.18 -8.61 24.81
N ASP A 199 -7.90 -7.33 24.98
CA ASP A 199 -8.78 -6.31 25.54
C ASP A 199 -9.33 -5.36 24.47
N ILE A 200 -9.29 -5.75 23.19
CA ILE A 200 -9.89 -4.95 22.12
C ILE A 200 -11.41 -4.85 22.28
N ASP A 201 -11.95 -3.66 22.02
CA ASP A 201 -13.37 -3.42 21.80
C ASP A 201 -13.53 -2.61 20.52
N LEU A 202 -13.92 -3.28 19.43
CA LEU A 202 -13.80 -2.72 18.09
C LEU A 202 -15.14 -2.20 17.53
N ASN A 203 -16.12 -1.95 18.39
CA ASN A 203 -17.45 -1.46 18.03
C ASN A 203 -17.65 -0.05 18.55
N GLY A 204 -18.17 0.84 17.71
CA GLY A 204 -18.50 2.18 18.19
C GLY A 204 -19.06 3.07 17.09
N SER A 205 -18.70 4.34 17.18
CA SER A 205 -19.15 5.37 16.25
C SER A 205 -17.98 6.11 15.65
N PHE A 206 -18.23 6.72 14.49
CA PHE A 206 -17.28 7.57 13.81
C PHE A 206 -17.94 8.87 13.33
N ARG A 207 -17.13 9.90 13.21
CA ARG A 207 -17.48 11.15 12.52
C ARG A 207 -16.23 11.84 12.01
N PHE A 208 -16.40 12.78 11.10
CA PHE A 208 -15.36 13.75 10.78
C PHE A 208 -15.62 15.04 11.55
N ASP A 209 -14.58 15.66 12.11
CA ASP A 209 -14.68 17.02 12.65
C ASP A 209 -14.47 18.08 11.58
N ASP A 210 -14.55 19.35 11.97
CA ASP A 210 -14.45 20.51 11.07
C ASP A 210 -13.08 20.61 10.38
N GLU A 211 -12.05 19.99 10.94
CA GLU A 211 -10.71 19.89 10.36
C GLU A 211 -10.54 18.64 9.46
N GLY A 212 -11.59 17.84 9.28
CA GLY A 212 -11.55 16.60 8.49
C GLY A 212 -10.81 15.46 9.17
N ARG A 213 -10.60 15.52 10.49
CA ARG A 213 -10.01 14.43 11.28
C ARG A 213 -11.07 13.37 11.55
N LEU A 214 -10.64 12.11 11.52
CA LEU A 214 -11.49 10.99 11.88
C LEU A 214 -11.57 10.89 13.40
N VAL A 215 -12.77 11.04 13.94
CA VAL A 215 -13.06 10.85 15.36
C VAL A 215 -13.74 9.50 15.53
N LEU A 216 -13.18 8.64 16.37
CA LEU A 216 -13.77 7.35 16.76
C LEU A 216 -14.13 7.39 18.25
N GLU A 217 -15.36 7.02 18.60
CA GLU A 217 -15.86 7.03 19.98
C GLU A 217 -16.48 5.66 20.31
N GLY A 218 -16.23 5.17 21.53
CA GLY A 218 -16.67 3.85 21.98
C GLY A 218 -15.79 2.68 21.51
N ILE A 219 -14.76 2.95 20.70
CA ILE A 219 -13.80 1.95 20.22
C ILE A 219 -12.57 1.97 21.12
N TYR A 220 -11.99 0.80 21.35
CA TYR A 220 -10.69 0.58 21.96
C TYR A 220 -9.86 -0.42 21.15
N PHE A 221 -8.75 0.04 20.58
CA PHE A 221 -7.85 -0.79 19.78
C PHE A 221 -6.97 -1.74 20.62
N GLY A 222 -7.20 -1.80 21.93
CA GLY A 222 -6.49 -2.64 22.88
C GLY A 222 -5.20 -2.02 23.41
N THR A 223 -4.62 -2.66 24.43
CA THR A 223 -3.35 -2.24 25.03
C THR A 223 -2.18 -2.63 24.11
N LEU A 224 -1.86 -1.78 23.14
CA LEU A 224 -0.80 -2.02 22.14
C LEU A 224 0.62 -1.72 22.64
N ILE A 225 0.75 -0.84 23.63
CA ILE A 225 2.01 -0.49 24.28
C ILE A 225 1.84 -0.70 25.80
N PRO A 226 2.84 -1.23 26.52
CA PRO A 226 2.77 -1.34 27.97
C PRO A 226 2.47 0.02 28.63
N GLY A 227 1.45 0.06 29.48
CA GLY A 227 1.02 1.28 30.17
C GLY A 227 0.00 2.13 29.41
N ASP A 228 -0.41 1.72 28.20
CA ASP A 228 -1.55 2.34 27.54
C ASP A 228 -2.83 2.05 28.32
N SER A 229 -3.72 3.04 28.38
CA SER A 229 -4.99 2.94 29.10
C SER A 229 -6.15 2.98 28.12
N PHE A 230 -7.27 2.38 28.51
CA PHE A 230 -8.53 2.50 27.78
C PHE A 230 -8.83 3.97 27.40
N LYS A 231 -9.10 4.20 26.13
CA LYS A 231 -9.50 5.50 25.61
C LYS A 231 -10.96 5.41 25.17
N GLN A 232 -11.78 6.37 25.61
CA GLN A 232 -13.16 6.48 25.14
C GLN A 232 -13.26 7.08 23.73
N LYS A 233 -12.18 7.72 23.27
CA LYS A 233 -12.14 8.52 22.06
C LYS A 233 -10.76 8.51 21.43
N TYR A 234 -10.72 8.29 20.13
CA TYR A 234 -9.55 8.50 19.30
C TYR A 234 -9.83 9.63 18.31
N ILE A 235 -8.80 10.44 18.04
CA ILE A 235 -8.82 11.45 16.97
C ILE A 235 -7.65 11.13 16.06
N PHE A 236 -7.92 10.96 14.77
CA PHE A 236 -6.90 10.68 13.78
C PHE A 236 -6.83 11.78 12.72
N LYS A 237 -5.63 12.21 12.41
CA LYS A 237 -5.38 13.05 11.24
C LYS A 237 -5.06 12.17 10.03
N LYS A 238 -5.59 12.55 8.87
CA LYS A 238 -5.25 11.88 7.61
C LYS A 238 -3.79 12.18 7.27
N THR A 239 -3.04 11.17 6.87
CA THR A 239 -1.66 11.30 6.41
C THR A 239 -1.58 10.98 4.92
N GLY A 240 -0.70 11.67 4.20
CA GLY A 240 -0.31 11.25 2.86
C GLY A 240 0.72 10.14 3.01
N ARG A 241 0.48 9.00 2.37
CA ARG A 241 1.55 8.07 2.01
C ARG A 241 1.70 8.11 0.50
#